data_AF-A0A9Q4ZJP6-F1
#
_entry.id   AF-A0A9Q4ZJP6-F1
#
_cell.length_a   1.000
_cell.length_b   1.000
_cell.length_c   1.000
_cell.angle_alpha   90.00
_cell.angle_beta   90.00
_cell.angle_gamma   90.00
#
_symmetry.space_group_name_H-M   'P 1'
#
loop_
_entity.id
_entity.type
_entity.pdbx_description
1 polymer ?
#
loop_
_entity_poly.entity_id
_entity_poly.type
_entity_poly.pdbx_seq_one_letter_code
_entity_poly.pdbx_strand_id
1 'polypeptide(L)'
;PRRTYVNVGFWSSVPIVPEPVGAANRRIEEKVSELDGHKSLYSESFYTEDDFALLYGGDHYTQIKKRYDPDSRLLDLYSKAVQRK
;
A
#
# COMPACT_ATOMS: atom_id res chain seq x y z
N PRO A 1 -9.05 4.84 -18.49
CA PRO A 1 -10.26 5.66 -18.75
C PRO A 1 -11.39 4.79 -19.29
N ARG A 2 -12.66 4.99 -18.87
CA ARG A 2 -13.86 4.15 -19.16
C ARG A 2 -14.12 2.93 -18.26
N ARG A 3 -13.38 2.74 -17.16
CA ARG A 3 -13.72 1.76 -16.12
C ARG A 3 -14.25 2.49 -14.91
N THR A 4 -15.45 2.12 -14.45
CA THR A 4 -16.00 2.62 -13.19
C THR A 4 -15.20 2.03 -12.03
N TYR A 5 -14.81 2.88 -11.10
CA TYR A 5 -14.18 2.48 -9.84
C TYR A 5 -14.96 3.08 -8.68
N VAL A 6 -14.88 2.42 -7.54
CA VAL A 6 -15.43 2.91 -6.28
C VAL A 6 -14.28 3.04 -5.30
N ASN A 7 -14.24 4.16 -4.58
CA ASN A 7 -13.36 4.33 -3.44
C ASN A 7 -14.20 4.24 -2.17
N VAL A 8 -13.77 3.40 -1.23
CA VAL A 8 -14.47 3.15 0.05
C VAL A 8 -13.49 3.42 1.18
N GLY A 9 -13.94 4.15 2.20
CA GLY A 9 -13.18 4.44 3.40
C GLY A 9 -13.93 4.01 4.66
N PHE A 10 -13.20 3.49 5.64
CA PHE A 10 -13.72 3.14 6.95
C PHE A 10 -13.36 4.27 7.94
N TRP A 11 -14.36 4.91 8.53
CA TRP A 11 -14.20 6.13 9.35
C TRP A 11 -14.63 5.93 10.81
N SER A 12 -14.23 4.83 11.44
CA SER A 12 -14.55 4.57 12.84
C SER A 12 -13.54 3.65 13.50
N SER A 13 -13.51 3.66 14.83
CA SER A 13 -12.78 2.68 15.63
C SER A 13 -13.65 1.45 15.87
N VAL A 14 -13.04 0.27 15.78
CA VAL A 14 -13.63 -0.98 16.25
C VAL A 14 -12.91 -1.42 17.53
N PRO A 15 -13.59 -2.12 18.46
CA PRO A 15 -12.93 -2.68 19.62
C PRO A 15 -11.73 -3.54 19.22
N ILE A 16 -10.62 -3.41 19.96
CA ILE A 16 -9.45 -4.25 19.75
C ILE A 16 -9.81 -5.67 20.17
N VAL A 17 -9.79 -6.58 19.20
CA VAL A 17 -9.85 -8.02 19.41
C VAL A 17 -8.42 -8.58 19.48
N PRO A 18 -8.18 -9.70 20.19
CA PRO A 18 -6.86 -10.31 20.31
C PRO A 18 -6.46 -10.97 18.98
N GLU A 19 -6.06 -10.13 18.02
CA GLU A 19 -5.63 -10.50 16.68
C GLU A 19 -4.22 -9.96 16.40
N PRO A 20 -3.50 -10.52 15.40
CA PRO A 20 -2.24 -9.96 14.95
C PRO A 20 -2.35 -8.48 14.58
N VAL A 21 -1.28 -7.73 14.78
CA VAL A 21 -1.21 -6.31 14.39
C VAL A 21 -1.56 -6.17 12.92
N GLY A 22 -2.47 -5.24 12.63
CA GLY A 22 -2.91 -4.96 11.27
C GLY A 22 -3.87 -5.99 10.67
N ALA A 23 -4.42 -6.94 11.44
CA ALA A 23 -5.33 -7.97 10.92
C ALA A 23 -6.48 -7.40 10.06
N ALA A 24 -7.11 -6.30 10.50
CA ALA A 24 -8.14 -5.63 9.71
C ALA A 24 -7.60 -5.05 8.39
N ASN A 25 -6.44 -4.39 8.41
CA ASN A 25 -5.82 -3.85 7.20
C ASN A 25 -5.43 -4.97 6.22
N ARG A 26 -4.87 -6.09 6.71
CA ARG A 26 -4.53 -7.26 5.89
C ARG A 26 -5.75 -7.84 5.20
N ARG A 27 -6.85 -8.03 5.93
CA ARG A 27 -8.13 -8.50 5.33
C ARG A 27 -8.68 -7.53 4.28
N ILE A 28 -8.56 -6.23 4.51
CA ILE A 28 -8.96 -5.21 3.53
C ILE A 28 -8.08 -5.31 2.29
N GLU A 29 -6.76 -5.44 2.46
CA GLU A 29 -5.81 -5.59 1.36
C GLU A 29 -6.10 -6.85 0.53
N GLU A 30 -6.30 -8.00 1.18
CA GLU A 30 -6.69 -9.26 0.54
C GLU A 30 -7.99 -9.10 -0.27
N LYS A 31 -9.06 -8.58 0.37
CA LYS A 31 -10.36 -8.42 -0.28
C LYS A 31 -10.31 -7.44 -1.46
N VAL A 32 -9.54 -6.36 -1.34
CA VAL A 32 -9.43 -5.37 -2.41
C VAL A 32 -8.61 -5.94 -3.58
N SER A 33 -7.56 -6.72 -3.31
CA SER A 33 -6.80 -7.44 -4.34
C SER A 33 -7.65 -8.46 -5.10
N GLU A 34 -8.53 -9.21 -4.41
CA GLU A 34 -9.50 -10.12 -5.03
C GLU A 34 -10.46 -9.41 -6.02
N LEU A 35 -10.65 -8.10 -5.87
CA LEU A 35 -11.54 -7.27 -6.67
C LEU A 35 -10.78 -6.46 -7.75
N ASP A 36 -9.55 -6.85 -8.08
CA ASP A 36 -8.63 -6.14 -8.99
C ASP A 36 -8.35 -4.68 -8.55
N GLY A 37 -8.43 -4.41 -7.25
CA GLY A 37 -8.15 -3.11 -6.66
C GLY A 37 -6.84 -3.08 -5.87
N HIS A 38 -6.52 -1.91 -5.32
CA HIS A 38 -5.50 -1.77 -4.27
C HIS A 38 -5.91 -0.74 -3.23
N LYS A 39 -5.31 -0.82 -2.05
CA LYS A 39 -5.58 0.12 -0.97
C LYS A 39 -4.87 1.45 -1.21
N SER A 40 -5.49 2.56 -0.85
CA SER A 40 -4.76 3.84 -0.81
C SER A 40 -3.74 3.85 0.34
N LEU A 41 -2.53 4.38 0.10
CA LEU A 41 -1.42 4.42 1.06
C LEU A 41 -1.56 5.53 2.13
N TYR A 42 -2.77 5.70 2.64
CA TYR A 42 -3.12 6.67 3.68
C TYR A 42 -3.05 6.07 5.10
N SER A 43 -3.25 4.76 5.23
CA SER A 43 -3.14 3.99 6.47
C SER A 43 -1.97 3.00 6.44
N GLU A 44 -1.73 2.32 7.55
CA GLU A 44 -0.73 1.23 7.65
C GLU A 44 -0.95 0.21 6.54
N SER A 45 0.11 -0.19 5.84
CA SER A 45 0.04 -1.15 4.73
C SER A 45 0.88 -2.38 5.04
N PHE A 46 0.44 -3.57 4.62
CA PHE A 46 1.06 -4.84 4.99
C PHE A 46 1.38 -5.77 3.82
N TYR A 47 1.41 -5.22 2.60
CA TYR A 47 1.82 -5.90 1.39
C TYR A 47 3.25 -6.47 1.49
N THR A 48 3.50 -7.57 0.77
CA THR A 48 4.87 -7.99 0.47
C THR A 48 5.53 -6.99 -0.48
N GLU A 49 6.85 -7.02 -0.59
CA GLU A 49 7.58 -6.12 -1.50
C GLU A 49 7.19 -6.38 -2.97
N ASP A 50 7.04 -7.65 -3.35
CA ASP A 50 6.63 -8.06 -4.70
C ASP A 50 5.21 -7.59 -5.03
N ASP A 51 4.24 -7.81 -4.12
CA ASP A 51 2.86 -7.33 -4.31
C ASP A 51 2.82 -5.81 -4.38
N PHE A 52 3.60 -5.14 -3.54
CA PHE A 52 3.68 -3.69 -3.53
C PHE A 52 4.26 -3.14 -4.83
N ALA A 53 5.32 -3.75 -5.35
CA ALA A 53 5.91 -3.38 -6.62
C ALA A 53 4.89 -3.53 -7.77
N LEU A 54 4.12 -4.61 -7.79
CA LEU A 54 3.07 -4.84 -8.78
C LEU A 54 1.98 -3.76 -8.73
N LEU A 55 1.56 -3.35 -7.53
CA LEU A 55 0.43 -2.43 -7.33
C LEU A 55 0.79 -0.94 -7.43
N TYR A 56 2.00 -0.55 -7.05
CA TYR A 56 2.39 0.86 -6.87
C TYR A 56 3.54 1.32 -7.77
N GLY A 57 3.72 0.63 -8.90
CA GLY A 57 4.49 1.14 -10.05
C GLY A 57 5.85 0.51 -10.29
N GLY A 58 6.32 -0.39 -9.40
CA GLY A 58 7.51 -1.24 -9.62
C GLY A 58 8.69 -0.52 -10.27
N ASP A 59 9.14 -1.03 -11.41
CA ASP A 59 10.28 -0.47 -12.17
C ASP A 59 10.07 0.99 -12.58
N HIS A 60 8.84 1.40 -12.88
CA HIS A 60 8.55 2.79 -13.23
C HIS A 60 8.85 3.72 -12.06
N TYR A 61 8.43 3.34 -10.85
CA TYR A 61 8.78 4.07 -9.64
C TYR A 61 10.30 4.09 -9.42
N THR A 62 10.98 2.95 -9.58
CA THR A 62 12.44 2.85 -9.42
C THR A 62 13.19 3.80 -10.37
N GLN A 63 12.74 3.94 -11.61
CA GLN A 63 13.34 4.88 -12.57
C GLN A 63 13.15 6.34 -12.15
N ILE A 64 11.97 6.70 -11.64
CA ILE A 64 11.68 8.04 -11.12
C ILE A 64 12.57 8.32 -9.90
N LYS A 65 12.66 7.39 -8.95
CA LYS A 65 13.49 7.52 -7.76
C LYS A 65 14.96 7.77 -8.13
N LYS A 66 15.51 6.98 -9.05
CA LYS A 66 16.89 7.16 -9.54
C LYS A 66 17.12 8.50 -10.20
N ARG A 67 16.14 9.02 -10.94
CA ARG A 67 16.26 10.31 -11.64
C ARG A 67 16.26 11.50 -10.68
N TYR A 68 15.43 11.45 -9.64
CA TYR A 68 15.16 12.62 -8.79
C TYR A 68 15.76 12.54 -7.38
N ASP A 69 16.20 11.36 -6.95
CA ASP A 69 16.90 11.13 -5.67
C ASP A 69 17.96 10.00 -5.84
N PRO A 70 18.97 10.20 -6.70
CA PRO A 70 19.97 9.17 -7.03
C PRO A 70 20.78 8.71 -5.81
N ASP A 71 21.02 9.61 -4.86
CA ASP A 71 21.78 9.33 -3.64
C ASP A 71 20.91 8.76 -2.52
N SER A 72 19.62 8.47 -2.80
CA SER A 72 18.67 7.88 -1.85
C SER A 72 18.58 8.63 -0.52
N ARG A 73 18.52 9.97 -0.58
CA ARG A 73 18.42 10.82 0.61
C ARG A 73 17.07 10.66 1.31
N LEU A 74 16.01 10.40 0.55
CA LEU A 74 14.69 10.08 1.08
C LEU A 74 14.48 8.56 1.07
N LEU A 75 13.58 8.06 1.91
CA LEU A 75 13.13 6.69 1.83
C LEU A 75 12.53 6.37 0.46
N ASP A 76 12.65 5.12 0.02
CA ASP A 76 11.83 4.64 -1.08
C ASP A 76 10.37 4.43 -0.64
N LEU A 77 9.49 4.20 -1.62
CA LEU A 77 8.06 4.16 -1.40
C LEU A 77 7.64 2.97 -0.53
N TYR A 78 8.27 1.80 -0.69
CA TYR A 78 7.96 0.61 0.10
C TYR A 78 8.46 0.76 1.54
N SER A 79 9.70 1.20 1.72
CA SER A 79 10.28 1.50 3.03
C SER A 79 9.43 2.50 3.79
N LYS A 80 8.98 3.57 3.12
CA LYS A 80 8.10 4.59 3.71
C LYS A 80 6.69 4.07 4.02
N ALA A 81 6.06 3.33 3.12
CA ALA A 81 4.62 3.01 3.21
C ALA A 81 4.31 1.72 3.98
N VAL A 82 5.22 0.74 3.96
CA VAL A 82 5.03 -0.58 4.56
C VAL A 82 5.96 -0.77 5.76
N GLN A 83 7.26 -0.56 5.59
CA GLN A 83 8.22 -0.81 6.68
C GLN A 83 8.22 0.29 7.74
N ARG A 84 7.84 1.52 7.35
CA ARG A 84 7.86 2.74 8.17
C ARG A 84 9.25 2.99 8.78
N LYS A 85 10.30 2.74 7.99
CA LYS A 85 11.71 2.87 8.35
C LYS A 85 12.49 3.49 7.20
#